data_AF-A0AAJ0GPJ2-F1
#
_entry.id   AF-A0AAJ0GPJ2-F1
#
_cell.length_a   1.000
_cell.length_b   1.000
_cell.length_c   1.000
_cell.angle_alpha   90.00
_cell.angle_beta   90.00
_cell.angle_gamma   90.00
#
_symmetry.space_group_name_H-M   'P 1'
#
loop_
_entity.id
_entity.type
_entity.pdbx_description
1 polymer ?
#
loop_
_entity_poly.entity_id
_entity_poly.type
_entity_poly.pdbx_seq_one_letter_code
_entity_poly.pdbx_strand_id
1 'polypeptide(L)'
;GVKVALMYGDRDYQCNWYGGEQVSLAIESKISDSFHRAGYANLQTNKNYASGLVRQYGNLSFSRVFGAGHEVPWYQPETAYEIFRRVMFNKDVATGKVSTAECNGKAYSTTGPDDVSGIMNDEPSHPPVECYFWDMFQTCTVPEIEMARNDTAVWKDFIMIGYTLPDRTVHYY
;
A
#
# COMPACT_ATOMS: atom_id res chain seq x y z
N GLY A 1 1.97 22.01 16.39
CA GLY A 1 2.87 20.85 16.54
C GLY A 1 3.17 20.25 15.17
N VAL A 2 3.97 19.19 15.12
CA VAL A 2 4.27 18.44 13.88
C VAL A 2 3.06 17.61 13.45
N LYS A 3 2.90 17.37 12.15
CA LYS A 3 1.89 16.48 11.57
C LYS A 3 2.54 15.15 11.23
N VAL A 4 1.94 14.04 11.67
CA VAL A 4 2.44 12.68 11.47
C VAL A 4 1.33 11.87 10.82
N ALA A 5 1.58 11.39 9.60
CA ALA A 5 0.64 10.56 8.86
C ALA A 5 1.32 9.26 8.47
N LEU A 6 0.84 8.16 9.04
CA LEU A 6 1.25 6.80 8.70
C LEU A 6 0.33 6.28 7.59
N MET A 7 0.90 5.81 6.50
CA MET A 7 0.16 5.31 5.34
C MET A 7 0.71 3.94 4.96
N TYR A 8 -0.14 2.92 5.03
CA TYR A 8 0.22 1.54 4.80
C TYR A 8 -0.69 0.91 3.75
N GLY A 9 -0.11 0.22 2.79
CA GLY A 9 -0.84 -0.62 1.85
C GLY A 9 -1.24 -1.92 2.53
N ASP A 10 -2.48 -2.35 2.36
CA ASP A 10 -3.00 -3.52 3.08
C ASP A 10 -2.67 -4.87 2.44
N ARG A 11 -1.94 -4.86 1.33
CA ARG A 11 -1.33 -6.04 0.68
C ARG A 11 0.20 -6.09 0.86
N ASP A 12 0.79 -5.19 1.64
CA ASP A 12 2.20 -5.30 2.00
C ASP A 12 2.39 -6.35 3.11
N TYR A 13 3.23 -7.35 2.85
CA TYR A 13 3.63 -8.33 3.85
C TYR A 13 4.83 -7.86 4.69
N GLN A 14 5.85 -7.26 4.05
CA GLN A 14 7.11 -6.90 4.70
C GLN A 14 6.91 -5.80 5.75
N CYS A 15 6.19 -4.74 5.38
CA CYS A 15 5.85 -3.65 6.29
C CYS A 15 4.33 -3.56 6.43
N ASN A 16 3.72 -4.64 6.91
CA ASN A 16 2.27 -4.77 6.96
C ASN A 16 1.57 -3.71 7.83
N TRP A 17 0.32 -3.44 7.47
CA TRP A 17 -0.51 -2.44 8.14
C TRP A 17 -0.86 -2.81 9.58
N TYR A 18 -0.89 -4.09 9.97
CA TYR A 18 -1.11 -4.49 11.36
C TYR A 18 0.02 -3.98 12.26
N GLY A 19 1.27 -4.18 11.86
CA GLY A 19 2.43 -3.64 12.55
C GLY A 19 2.41 -2.11 12.56
N GLY A 20 2.08 -1.49 11.41
CA GLY A 20 1.92 -0.05 11.30
C GLY A 20 0.86 0.54 12.24
N GLU A 21 -0.27 -0.16 12.42
CA GLU A 21 -1.32 0.23 13.35
C GLU A 21 -0.81 0.18 14.79
N GLN A 22 -0.19 -0.92 15.20
CA GLN A 22 0.37 -1.07 16.55
C GLN A 22 1.42 0.01 16.85
N VAL A 23 2.27 0.32 15.86
CA VAL A 23 3.21 1.44 15.96
C VAL A 23 2.46 2.76 16.16
N SER A 24 1.41 3.03 15.38
CA SER A 24 0.64 4.28 15.51
C SER A 24 -0.01 4.43 16.90
N LEU A 25 -0.48 3.32 17.48
CA LEU A 25 -1.08 3.27 18.81
C LEU A 25 -0.03 3.40 19.92
N ALA A 26 1.20 2.93 19.69
CA ALA A 26 2.30 3.01 20.65
C ALA A 26 2.98 4.39 20.72
N ILE A 27 2.61 5.35 19.86
CA ILE A 27 3.17 6.71 19.92
C ILE A 27 2.68 7.42 21.19
N GLU A 28 3.59 7.58 22.16
CA GLU A 28 3.33 8.31 23.39
C GLU A 28 3.36 9.83 23.18
N SER A 29 2.25 10.48 23.53
CA SER A 29 2.08 11.92 23.39
C SER A 29 0.90 12.43 24.25
N LYS A 30 0.71 13.74 24.30
CA LYS A 30 -0.45 14.36 24.96
C LYS A 30 -1.80 13.98 24.35
N ILE A 31 -1.81 13.38 23.16
CA ILE A 31 -3.04 13.02 22.44
C ILE A 31 -3.28 11.50 22.38
N SER A 32 -2.41 10.67 22.97
CA SER A 32 -2.48 9.21 22.83
C SER A 32 -3.84 8.64 23.21
N ASP A 33 -4.37 8.97 24.40
CA ASP A 33 -5.69 8.52 24.85
C ASP A 33 -6.81 8.89 23.88
N SER A 34 -6.72 10.08 23.26
CA SER A 34 -7.73 10.54 22.32
C SER A 34 -7.57 9.93 20.94
N PHE A 35 -6.35 9.61 20.52
CA PHE A 35 -6.09 8.85 19.31
C PHE A 35 -6.57 7.41 19.44
N HIS A 36 -6.38 6.77 20.60
CA HIS A 36 -6.92 5.43 20.89
C HIS A 36 -8.44 5.37 20.83
N ARG A 37 -9.12 6.44 21.27
CA ARG A 37 -10.59 6.57 21.20
C ARG A 37 -11.12 6.96 19.82
N ALA A 38 -10.25 7.36 18.89
CA ALA A 38 -10.68 7.68 17.54
C ALA A 38 -10.97 6.39 16.77
N GLY A 39 -12.18 6.27 16.23
CA GLY A 39 -12.58 5.15 15.40
C GLY A 39 -12.07 5.29 13.96
N TYR A 40 -12.17 4.21 13.19
CA TYR A 40 -11.83 4.17 11.78
C TYR A 40 -12.94 4.75 10.90
N ALA A 41 -12.63 5.81 10.16
CA ALA A 41 -13.51 6.35 9.14
C ALA A 41 -13.11 5.86 7.74
N ASN A 42 -14.06 5.82 6.81
CA ASN A 42 -13.77 5.56 5.40
C ASN A 42 -12.83 6.63 4.85
N LEU A 43 -11.75 6.20 4.21
CA LEU A 43 -10.92 7.05 3.39
C LEU A 43 -11.59 7.21 2.02
N GLN A 44 -12.10 8.41 1.76
CA GLN A 44 -12.86 8.74 0.56
C GLN A 44 -12.01 9.63 -0.36
N THR A 45 -11.38 9.02 -1.35
CA THR A 45 -10.66 9.72 -2.43
C THR A 45 -11.40 9.59 -3.75
N ASN A 46 -12.09 8.48 -3.97
CA ASN A 46 -13.06 8.29 -5.06
C ASN A 46 -14.48 8.75 -4.64
N LYS A 47 -15.47 8.73 -5.54
CA LYS A 47 -16.90 8.96 -5.20
C LYS A 47 -17.69 7.67 -4.94
N ASN A 48 -17.22 6.55 -5.47
CA ASN A 48 -18.02 5.33 -5.59
C ASN A 48 -17.63 4.24 -4.57
N TYR A 49 -16.41 4.29 -4.03
CA TYR A 49 -15.92 3.30 -3.07
C TYR A 49 -14.93 3.96 -2.09
N ALA A 50 -14.77 3.37 -0.91
CA ALA A 50 -13.74 3.76 0.04
C ALA A 50 -12.39 3.20 -0.41
N SER A 51 -11.38 4.05 -0.55
CA SER A 51 -10.03 3.67 -0.94
C SER A 51 -9.18 3.14 0.23
N GLY A 52 -9.78 3.05 1.41
CA GLY A 52 -9.12 2.61 2.62
C GLY A 52 -9.90 3.02 3.86
N LEU A 53 -9.21 2.94 5.00
CA LEU A 53 -9.69 3.33 6.31
C LEU A 53 -8.66 4.23 6.97
N VAL A 54 -9.13 5.18 7.78
CA VAL A 54 -8.26 6.08 8.52
C VAL A 54 -8.75 6.30 9.95
N ARG A 55 -7.82 6.16 10.89
CA ARG A 55 -7.95 6.66 12.26
C ARG A 55 -7.18 7.98 12.33
N GLN A 56 -7.81 9.06 12.78
CA GLN A 56 -7.14 10.34 12.92
C GLN A 56 -7.62 11.06 14.17
N TYR A 57 -6.66 11.59 14.95
CA TYR A 57 -6.91 12.56 16.00
C TYR A 57 -5.90 13.71 15.91
N GLY A 58 -6.41 14.93 15.72
CA GLY A 58 -5.61 16.12 15.52
C GLY A 58 -4.58 15.94 14.39
N ASN A 59 -3.31 15.98 14.79
CA ASN A 59 -2.15 15.92 13.89
C ASN A 59 -1.60 14.51 13.65
N LEU A 60 -2.16 13.47 14.27
CA LEU A 60 -1.74 12.08 14.08
C LEU A 60 -2.83 11.32 13.31
N SER A 61 -2.42 10.65 12.23
CA SER A 61 -3.31 9.76 11.46
C SER A 61 -2.62 8.45 11.09
N PHE A 62 -3.39 7.36 11.09
CA PHE A 62 -3.02 6.07 10.54
C PHE A 62 -4.01 5.69 9.44
N SER A 63 -3.50 5.45 8.23
CA SER A 63 -4.28 5.08 7.06
C SER A 63 -3.90 3.69 6.57
N ARG A 64 -4.91 2.81 6.49
CA ARG A 64 -4.87 1.54 5.79
C ARG A 64 -5.43 1.76 4.38
N VAL A 65 -4.60 1.65 3.35
CA VAL A 65 -4.97 1.88 1.95
C VAL A 65 -5.26 0.54 1.27
N PHE A 66 -6.46 0.40 0.71
CA PHE A 66 -6.92 -0.85 0.15
C PHE A 66 -6.27 -1.17 -1.20
N GLY A 67 -5.91 -2.43 -1.40
CA GLY A 67 -5.41 -2.94 -2.68
C GLY A 67 -4.01 -2.44 -3.02
N ALA A 68 -3.25 -1.94 -2.04
CA ALA A 68 -1.90 -1.43 -2.22
C ALA A 68 -0.86 -2.31 -1.51
N GLY A 69 0.28 -2.55 -2.17
CA GLY A 69 1.45 -3.17 -1.57
C GLY A 69 2.39 -2.16 -0.89
N HIS A 70 3.68 -2.52 -0.81
CA HIS A 70 4.72 -1.72 -0.15
C HIS A 70 4.81 -0.28 -0.67
N GLU A 71 4.84 -0.15 -2.00
CA GLU A 71 4.88 1.15 -2.68
C GLU A 71 3.46 1.70 -2.88
N VAL A 72 2.79 2.12 -1.80
CA VAL A 72 1.39 2.59 -1.86
C VAL A 72 1.09 3.53 -3.06
N PRO A 73 1.92 4.55 -3.38
CA PRO A 73 1.65 5.44 -4.51
C PRO A 73 1.69 4.75 -5.89
N TRP A 74 2.37 3.61 -6.03
CA TRP A 74 2.37 2.82 -7.26
C TRP A 74 1.00 2.18 -7.51
N TYR A 75 0.44 1.55 -6.47
CA TYR A 75 -0.83 0.83 -6.57
C TYR A 75 -2.06 1.73 -6.49
N GLN A 76 -1.98 2.80 -5.68
CA GLN A 76 -3.09 3.70 -5.35
C GLN A 76 -2.65 5.17 -5.43
N PRO A 77 -2.26 5.67 -6.61
CA PRO A 77 -1.64 7.00 -6.77
C PRO A 77 -2.55 8.15 -6.35
N GLU A 78 -3.83 8.11 -6.74
CA GLU A 78 -4.82 9.13 -6.35
C GLU A 78 -4.97 9.19 -4.83
N THR A 79 -5.08 8.02 -4.19
CA THR A 79 -5.27 7.92 -2.75
C THR A 79 -4.07 8.42 -1.97
N ALA A 80 -2.86 8.02 -2.37
CA ALA A 80 -1.64 8.49 -1.75
C ALA A 80 -1.47 10.02 -1.88
N TYR A 81 -1.75 10.57 -3.06
CA TYR A 81 -1.70 12.00 -3.31
C TYR A 81 -2.70 12.77 -2.44
N GLU A 82 -3.94 12.29 -2.36
CA GLU A 82 -4.98 12.93 -1.54
C GLU A 82 -4.64 12.89 -0.05
N ILE A 83 -4.13 11.78 0.49
CA ILE A 83 -3.64 11.72 1.88
C ILE A 83 -2.56 12.79 2.09
N PHE A 84 -1.52 12.80 1.26
CA PHE A 84 -0.41 13.76 1.37
C PHE A 84 -0.92 15.20 1.32
N ARG A 85 -1.73 15.53 0.31
CA ARG A 85 -2.30 16.86 0.13
C ARG A 85 -3.15 17.28 1.34
N ARG A 86 -4.05 16.43 1.83
CA ARG A 86 -4.94 16.74 2.97
C ARG A 86 -4.13 17.02 4.23
N VAL A 87 -3.13 16.19 4.53
CA VAL A 87 -2.23 16.40 5.67
C VAL A 87 -1.49 17.73 5.53
N MET A 88 -0.93 18.03 4.35
CA MET A 88 -0.18 19.27 4.13
C MET A 88 -1.05 20.53 4.28
N PHE A 89 -2.30 20.49 3.81
CA PHE A 89 -3.22 21.63 3.79
C PHE A 89 -4.25 21.66 4.93
N ASN A 90 -3.98 20.97 6.05
CA ASN A 90 -4.83 20.97 7.25
C ASN A 90 -6.28 20.55 6.97
N LYS A 91 -6.45 19.50 6.19
CA LYS A 91 -7.73 18.84 5.98
C LYS A 91 -7.76 17.48 6.67
N ASP A 92 -8.96 17.02 7.03
CA ASP A 92 -9.13 15.65 7.50
C ASP A 92 -8.73 14.67 6.40
N VAL A 93 -8.06 13.60 6.80
CA VAL A 93 -7.56 12.60 5.85
C VAL A 93 -8.74 11.83 5.25
N ALA A 94 -9.79 11.57 6.03
CA ALA A 94 -10.96 10.79 5.60
C ALA A 94 -11.65 11.37 4.36
N THR A 95 -11.98 12.65 4.34
CA THR A 95 -12.81 13.27 3.29
C THR A 95 -12.18 14.47 2.60
N GLY A 96 -11.20 15.13 3.23
CA GLY A 96 -10.61 16.38 2.74
C GLY A 96 -11.51 17.61 2.91
N LYS A 97 -12.67 17.51 3.56
CA LYS A 97 -13.69 18.56 3.63
C LYS A 97 -13.62 19.36 4.93
N VAL A 98 -13.18 18.75 6.02
CA VAL A 98 -13.11 19.34 7.36
C VAL A 98 -11.74 19.96 7.56
N SER A 99 -11.70 21.22 8.02
CA SER A 99 -10.45 21.86 8.44
C SER A 99 -9.98 21.28 9.77
N THR A 100 -8.74 20.82 9.85
CA THR A 100 -8.13 20.35 11.11
C THR A 100 -7.47 21.48 11.90
N ALA A 101 -7.31 22.66 11.28
CA ALA A 101 -6.76 23.86 11.93
C ALA A 101 -7.85 24.72 12.61
N GLU A 102 -9.09 24.68 12.12
CA GLU A 102 -10.18 25.58 12.52
C GLU A 102 -11.25 24.88 13.37
N CYS A 103 -10.85 23.94 14.24
CA CYS A 103 -11.78 23.18 15.07
C CYS A 103 -12.16 23.88 16.39
N ASN A 104 -12.26 25.22 16.42
CA ASN A 104 -12.68 26.00 17.60
C ASN A 104 -11.96 25.63 18.92
N GLY A 105 -10.65 25.38 18.84
CA GLY A 105 -9.82 24.97 19.98
C GLY A 105 -9.93 23.50 20.38
N LYS A 106 -10.76 22.70 19.70
CA LYS A 106 -10.81 21.23 19.82
C LYS A 106 -9.98 20.59 18.71
N ALA A 107 -9.47 19.38 18.94
CA ALA A 107 -8.82 18.61 17.89
C ALA A 107 -9.88 17.86 17.06
N TYR A 108 -9.65 17.75 15.75
CA TYR A 108 -10.44 16.85 14.89
C TYR A 108 -10.28 15.40 15.35
N SER A 109 -11.34 14.60 15.25
CA SER A 109 -11.33 13.15 15.52
C SER A 109 -12.19 12.43 14.51
N THR A 110 -11.72 11.31 14.00
CA THR A 110 -12.55 10.37 13.25
C THR A 110 -13.50 9.61 14.19
N THR A 111 -14.57 9.08 13.60
CA THR A 111 -15.56 8.22 14.25
C THR A 111 -15.80 6.98 13.39
N GLY A 112 -16.09 5.85 14.03
CA GLY A 112 -16.28 4.56 13.37
C GLY A 112 -15.90 3.41 14.29
N PRO A 113 -15.74 2.18 13.78
CA PRO A 113 -15.31 1.03 14.58
C PRO A 113 -13.88 1.22 15.10
N ASP A 114 -13.58 0.64 16.26
CA ASP A 114 -12.24 0.68 16.87
C ASP A 114 -11.29 -0.35 16.26
N ASP A 115 -11.84 -1.39 15.63
CA ASP A 115 -11.12 -2.48 14.97
C ASP A 115 -11.61 -2.67 13.53
N VAL A 116 -10.67 -2.96 12.65
CA VAL A 116 -10.89 -3.15 11.21
C VAL A 116 -10.19 -4.41 10.67
N SER A 117 -9.67 -5.28 11.54
CA SER A 117 -9.02 -6.53 11.12
C SER A 117 -9.95 -7.50 10.40
N GLY A 118 -11.25 -7.41 10.67
CA GLY A 118 -12.28 -8.20 9.98
C GLY A 118 -12.61 -7.74 8.56
N ILE A 119 -12.13 -6.56 8.14
CA ILE A 119 -12.33 -6.07 6.77
C ILE A 119 -11.25 -6.68 5.88
N MET A 120 -11.64 -7.68 5.09
CA MET A 120 -10.76 -8.42 4.19
C MET A 120 -10.97 -7.98 2.74
N ASN A 121 -9.92 -8.13 1.93
CA ASN A 121 -10.01 -7.96 0.48
C ASN A 121 -10.02 -9.33 -0.20
N ASP A 122 -10.56 -9.35 -1.41
CA ASP A 122 -10.40 -10.48 -2.30
C ASP A 122 -8.91 -10.66 -2.66
N GLU A 123 -8.47 -11.92 -2.63
CA GLU A 123 -7.15 -12.32 -3.08
C GLU A 123 -7.07 -12.09 -4.60
N PRO A 124 -6.09 -11.31 -5.08
CA PRO A 124 -5.90 -11.16 -6.52
C PRO A 124 -5.40 -12.48 -7.12
N SER A 125 -5.86 -12.81 -8.33
CA SER A 125 -5.26 -13.93 -9.07
C SER A 125 -3.79 -13.62 -9.35
N HIS A 126 -2.88 -14.47 -8.88
CA HIS A 126 -1.47 -14.34 -9.21
C HIS A 126 -1.25 -14.66 -10.70
N PRO A 127 -0.62 -13.76 -11.48
CA PRO A 127 -0.16 -14.13 -12.81
C PRO A 127 0.84 -15.28 -12.71
N PRO A 128 1.03 -16.06 -13.78
CA PRO A 128 2.11 -17.04 -13.81
C PRO A 128 3.45 -16.34 -13.52
N VAL A 129 4.32 -17.05 -12.81
CA VAL A 129 5.68 -16.55 -12.52
C VAL A 129 6.42 -16.40 -13.83
N GLU A 130 6.94 -15.21 -14.10
CA GLU A 130 7.72 -14.88 -15.29
C GLU A 130 9.20 -14.75 -14.92
N CYS A 131 10.08 -15.40 -15.67
CA CYS A 131 11.52 -15.23 -15.51
C CYS A 131 11.95 -13.86 -16.07
N TYR A 132 12.27 -12.92 -15.18
CA TYR A 132 12.66 -11.56 -15.49
C TYR A 132 14.18 -11.41 -15.49
N PHE A 133 14.74 -10.97 -16.63
CA PHE A 133 16.17 -10.89 -16.89
C PHE A 133 16.96 -10.08 -15.85
N TRP A 134 16.37 -9.01 -15.30
CA TRP A 134 17.07 -8.17 -14.32
C TRP A 134 16.98 -8.69 -12.88
N ASP A 135 16.14 -9.69 -12.63
CA ASP A 135 15.95 -10.30 -11.32
C ASP A 135 15.93 -11.83 -11.40
N MET A 136 16.85 -12.38 -12.17
CA MET A 136 16.87 -13.81 -12.47
C MET A 136 17.03 -14.69 -11.23
N PHE A 137 17.70 -14.19 -10.18
CA PHE A 137 17.92 -14.95 -8.96
C PHE A 137 16.64 -15.12 -8.13
N GLN A 138 15.62 -14.28 -8.32
CA GLN A 138 14.35 -14.37 -7.60
C GLN A 138 13.21 -14.88 -8.48
N THR A 139 13.26 -14.60 -9.78
CA THR A 139 12.11 -14.81 -10.69
C THR A 139 12.28 -16.01 -11.62
N CYS A 140 13.51 -16.50 -11.82
CA CYS A 140 13.79 -17.62 -12.72
C CYS A 140 14.09 -18.91 -11.94
N THR A 141 13.67 -20.04 -12.51
CA THR A 141 14.09 -21.37 -12.08
C THR A 141 15.54 -21.66 -12.45
N VAL A 142 16.16 -22.64 -11.80
CA VAL A 142 17.54 -23.05 -12.10
C VAL A 142 17.74 -23.40 -13.59
N PRO A 143 16.84 -24.15 -14.26
CA PRO A 143 16.96 -24.39 -15.70
C PRO A 143 16.92 -23.12 -16.56
N GLU A 144 16.07 -22.15 -16.24
CA GLU A 144 15.98 -20.87 -16.96
C GLU A 144 17.26 -20.04 -16.80
N ILE A 145 17.86 -20.05 -15.60
CA ILE A 145 19.16 -19.42 -15.36
C ILE A 145 20.24 -20.08 -16.21
N GLU A 146 20.24 -21.41 -16.31
CA GLU A 146 21.20 -22.13 -17.17
C GLU A 146 20.96 -21.83 -18.66
N MET A 147 19.71 -21.73 -19.10
CA MET A 147 19.35 -21.33 -20.47
C MET A 147 19.78 -19.90 -20.80
N ALA A 148 19.80 -19.01 -19.81
CA ALA A 148 20.36 -17.68 -20.00
C ALA A 148 21.89 -17.71 -20.07
N ARG A 149 22.56 -18.52 -19.23
CA ARG A 149 24.03 -18.64 -19.19
C ARG A 149 24.62 -19.24 -20.46
N ASN A 150 23.90 -20.13 -21.12
CA ASN A 150 24.34 -20.80 -22.34
C ASN A 150 23.82 -20.11 -23.62
N ASP A 151 23.30 -18.89 -23.52
CA ASP A 151 22.73 -18.09 -24.62
C ASP A 151 21.62 -18.79 -25.41
N THR A 152 20.84 -19.68 -24.78
CA THR A 152 19.68 -20.34 -25.43
C THR A 152 18.34 -19.70 -25.09
N ALA A 153 18.25 -18.91 -24.01
CA ALA A 153 17.02 -18.23 -23.63
C ALA A 153 16.59 -17.18 -24.67
N VAL A 154 15.29 -17.13 -24.95
CA VAL A 154 14.67 -16.15 -25.85
C VAL A 154 13.96 -15.10 -25.01
N TRP A 155 14.31 -13.84 -25.23
CA TRP A 155 13.84 -12.72 -24.43
C TRP A 155 12.96 -11.78 -25.24
N LYS A 156 11.91 -11.27 -24.60
CA LYS A 156 11.12 -10.15 -25.10
C LYS A 156 10.77 -9.23 -23.93
N ASP A 157 11.06 -7.94 -24.08
CA ASP A 157 10.78 -6.94 -23.04
C ASP A 157 11.35 -7.35 -21.66
N PHE A 158 12.55 -7.96 -21.69
CA PHE A 158 13.26 -8.52 -20.52
C PHE A 158 12.61 -9.73 -19.84
N ILE A 159 11.57 -10.32 -20.42
CA ILE A 159 10.93 -11.55 -19.96
C ILE A 159 11.38 -12.73 -20.83
N MET A 160 11.70 -13.86 -20.21
CA MET A 160 12.00 -15.10 -20.94
C MET A 160 10.70 -15.65 -21.54
N ILE A 161 10.59 -15.66 -22.86
CA ILE A 161 9.41 -16.14 -23.59
C ILE A 161 9.61 -17.51 -24.22
N GLY A 162 10.79 -18.10 -24.07
CA GLY A 162 11.14 -19.37 -24.69
C GLY A 162 12.62 -19.71 -24.63
N TYR A 163 13.01 -20.75 -25.37
CA TYR A 163 14.39 -21.21 -25.48
C TYR A 163 14.68 -21.81 -26.85
N THR A 164 15.95 -21.84 -27.22
CA THR A 164 16.46 -22.37 -28.49
C THR A 164 17.09 -23.75 -28.28
N LEU A 165 16.65 -24.74 -29.04
CA LEU A 165 17.21 -26.10 -29.04
C LEU A 165 18.52 -26.20 -29.84
N PRO A 166 19.31 -27.28 -29.65
CA PRO A 166 20.56 -27.49 -30.40
C PRO A 166 20.41 -27.51 -31.93
N ASP A 167 19.24 -27.88 -32.43
CA ASP A 167 18.89 -27.87 -33.86
C ASP A 167 18.49 -26.47 -34.40
N ARG A 168 18.58 -25.44 -33.55
CA ARG A 168 18.16 -24.05 -33.78
C ARG A 168 16.65 -23.84 -33.84
N THR A 169 15.84 -24.82 -33.45
CA THR A 169 14.39 -24.65 -33.29
C THR A 169 14.11 -23.83 -32.04
N VAL A 170 13.19 -22.86 -32.13
CA VAL A 170 12.77 -22.04 -31.00
C VAL A 170 11.47 -22.56 -30.42
N HIS A 171 11.43 -22.78 -29.11
CA HIS A 171 10.23 -23.13 -28.35
C HIS A 171 9.79 -21.92 -27.53
N TYR A 172 8.54 -21.51 -27.70
CA TYR A 172 7.91 -20.46 -26.89
C TYR A 172 6.99 -21.09 -25.83
N TYR A 173 6.85 -20.42 -24.70
CA TYR A 173 5.89 -20.78 -23.65
C TYR A 173 4.44 -20.48 -24.04
#